data_AF-T0R085-F1
#
_entry.id   AF-T0R085-F1
#
_cell.length_a   1.000
_cell.length_b   1.000
_cell.length_c   1.000
_cell.angle_alpha   90.00
_cell.angle_beta   90.00
_cell.angle_gamma   90.00
#
_symmetry.space_group_name_H-M   'P 1'
#
loop_
_entity.id
_entity.type
_entity.pdbx_description
1 polymer ?
#
loop_
_entity_poly.entity_id
_entity_poly.type
_entity_poly.pdbx_seq_one_letter_code
_entity_poly.pdbx_strand_id
1 'polypeptide(L)'
;MESAVEAYVRGRAGAAVDDIVVVMTVQSVLEEMVNDVEVWDLEVERSHMAKEMHRCKALLAQSAVRERVEWDEKQKMVQQMHAFRLQGKALATKLMTQVEHVALDAARHEALERELDEANEKLASMGSLTRELARAQREIRDLHRKQGIHNLLHAAPARHRVSAARVASDALANCPDKVVMGVFAYLTAHDVLRVSMTGQVWKTRVSVLFGVQAPMAPKVTPPPTPIRRKPSSVFDKTQLAKADEILQSLSNREVKFFRDLMLRMKQLEASLTQVEVEKEDIGARLHGAEKVRDFLMDKLKDLEEALATSMEETAKAGAQSSLDREVLAYLDVKVQELEDELSVHVAQTDEYRAELERVQRQHSAKTQVLDDMLRHVTAEKRDLDLQAKSQKKVLVKEVRMLRAENARLQAESRGYRLQLTQLKESLLQLDQFDAPVLG
;
A
#
# COMPACT_ATOMS: atom_id res chain seq x y z
N MET A 1 25.61 113.03 69.01
CA MET A 1 24.61 111.97 68.73
C MET A 1 25.02 111.09 67.55
N GLU A 2 25.50 111.67 66.45
CA GLU A 2 25.85 110.96 65.20
C GLU A 2 26.68 109.69 65.41
N SER A 3 27.80 109.75 66.13
CA SER A 3 28.66 108.57 66.41
C SER A 3 27.93 107.38 67.06
N ALA A 4 26.94 107.62 67.94
CA ALA A 4 26.18 106.55 68.59
C ALA A 4 25.14 105.93 67.64
N VAL A 5 24.54 106.74 66.77
CA VAL A 5 23.65 106.27 65.69
C VAL A 5 24.45 105.46 64.67
N GLU A 6 25.64 105.93 64.31
CA GLU A 6 26.53 105.26 63.37
C GLU A 6 26.98 103.88 63.90
N ALA A 7 27.35 103.79 65.18
CA ALA A 7 27.68 102.51 65.83
C ALA A 7 26.48 101.54 65.87
N TYR A 8 25.27 102.04 66.17
CA TYR A 8 24.05 101.23 66.16
C TYR A 8 23.69 100.72 64.76
N VAL A 9 23.77 101.58 63.74
CA VAL A 9 23.54 101.19 62.33
C VAL A 9 24.59 100.18 61.87
N ARG A 10 25.87 100.38 62.21
CA ARG A 10 26.96 99.47 61.85
C ARG A 10 26.83 98.10 62.55
N GLY A 11 26.37 98.07 63.80
CA GLY A 11 26.06 96.83 64.53
C GLY A 11 24.84 96.09 63.96
N ARG A 12 23.75 96.80 63.64
CA ARG A 12 22.58 96.25 62.92
C ARG A 12 22.95 95.70 61.54
N ALA A 13 23.83 96.41 60.81
CA ALA A 13 24.31 95.97 59.50
C ALA A 13 25.22 94.72 59.61
N GLY A 14 26.09 94.65 60.62
CA GLY A 14 26.91 93.47 60.90
C GLY A 14 26.04 92.23 61.16
N ALA A 15 25.10 92.32 62.11
CA ALA A 15 24.18 91.23 62.40
C ALA A 15 23.35 90.80 61.18
N ALA A 16 22.88 91.75 60.36
CA ALA A 16 22.16 91.43 59.13
C ALA A 16 23.05 90.75 58.07
N VAL A 17 24.34 91.07 58.00
CA VAL A 17 25.30 90.38 57.12
C VAL A 17 25.56 88.96 57.63
N ASP A 18 25.73 88.77 58.94
CA ASP A 18 25.91 87.45 59.55
C ASP A 18 24.67 86.56 59.31
N ASP A 19 23.46 87.09 59.51
CA ASP A 19 22.20 86.41 59.19
C ASP A 19 22.12 86.02 57.70
N ILE A 20 22.52 86.91 56.78
CA ILE A 20 22.55 86.62 55.34
C ILE A 20 23.56 85.49 55.03
N VAL A 21 24.75 85.49 55.65
CA VAL A 21 25.75 84.42 55.48
C VAL A 21 25.22 83.08 56.00
N VAL A 22 24.51 83.07 57.12
CA VAL A 22 23.84 81.86 57.64
C VAL A 22 22.74 81.37 56.67
N VAL A 23 21.91 82.27 56.13
CA VAL A 23 20.90 81.89 55.12
C VAL A 23 21.55 81.36 53.84
N MET A 24 22.62 81.97 53.34
CA MET A 24 23.34 81.52 52.13
C MET A 24 24.00 80.15 52.33
N THR A 25 24.58 79.89 53.51
CA THR A 25 25.16 78.56 53.83
C THR A 25 24.10 77.49 53.99
N VAL A 26 22.96 77.79 54.63
CA VAL A 26 21.81 76.87 54.68
C VAL A 26 21.24 76.61 53.29
N GLN A 27 21.11 77.64 52.45
CA GLN A 27 20.67 77.49 51.06
C GLN A 27 21.62 76.59 50.26
N SER A 28 22.94 76.79 50.35
CA SER A 28 23.93 75.96 49.66
C SER A 28 23.85 74.48 50.07
N VAL A 29 23.64 74.19 51.37
CA VAL A 29 23.49 72.82 51.86
C VAL A 29 22.17 72.20 51.39
N LEU A 30 21.08 72.97 51.35
CA LEU A 30 19.80 72.51 50.81
C LEU A 30 19.88 72.24 49.29
N GLU A 31 20.59 73.07 48.52
CA GLU A 31 20.84 72.84 47.09
C GLU A 31 21.69 71.58 46.86
N GLU A 32 22.73 71.34 47.66
CA GLU A 32 23.54 70.12 47.63
C GLU A 32 22.69 68.87 47.98
N MET A 33 21.89 68.93 49.05
CA MET A 33 20.99 67.84 49.44
C MET A 33 19.90 67.53 48.40
N VAL A 34 19.36 68.54 47.71
CA VAL A 34 18.40 68.32 46.62
C VAL A 34 19.08 67.62 45.45
N ASN A 35 20.28 68.09 45.06
CA ASN A 35 21.07 67.46 44.00
C ASN A 35 21.45 66.00 44.33
N ASP A 36 21.81 65.70 45.58
CA ASP A 36 22.09 64.33 46.02
C ASP A 36 20.87 63.40 45.91
N VAL A 37 19.67 63.90 46.24
CA VAL A 37 18.41 63.14 46.06
C VAL A 37 18.10 62.91 44.58
N GLU A 38 18.24 63.94 43.74
CA GLU A 38 18.05 63.82 42.29
C GLU A 38 19.04 62.84 41.65
N VAL A 39 20.31 62.87 42.05
CA VAL A 39 21.34 61.91 41.61
C VAL A 39 20.99 60.50 42.08
N TRP A 40 20.56 60.32 43.33
CA TRP A 40 20.18 59.02 43.87
C TRP A 40 18.99 58.41 43.13
N ASP A 41 17.92 59.18 42.87
CA ASP A 41 16.76 58.74 42.10
C ASP A 41 17.18 58.30 40.69
N LEU A 42 18.03 59.08 40.01
CA LEU A 42 18.57 58.74 38.68
C LEU A 42 19.44 57.46 38.73
N GLU A 43 20.22 57.23 39.78
CA GLU A 43 21.00 56.00 39.95
C GLU A 43 20.11 54.77 40.22
N VAL A 44 19.03 54.94 40.97
CA VAL A 44 18.00 53.91 41.22
C VAL A 44 17.28 53.55 39.92
N GLU A 45 16.79 54.53 39.16
CA GLU A 45 16.15 54.31 37.85
C GLU A 45 17.11 53.65 36.85
N ARG A 46 18.35 54.14 36.76
CA ARG A 46 19.40 53.54 35.91
C ARG A 46 19.66 52.08 36.29
N SER A 47 19.70 51.78 37.59
CA SER A 47 19.87 50.41 38.11
C SER A 47 18.66 49.52 37.83
N HIS A 48 17.45 50.07 37.86
CA HIS A 48 16.22 49.37 37.47
C HIS A 48 16.25 49.03 35.97
N MET A 49 16.43 50.04 35.12
CA MET A 49 16.52 49.90 33.66
C MET A 49 17.64 48.93 33.24
N ALA A 50 18.79 48.95 33.92
CA ALA A 50 19.86 47.99 33.67
C ALA A 50 19.41 46.54 33.93
N LYS A 51 18.69 46.27 35.03
CA LYS A 51 18.16 44.94 35.36
C LYS A 51 17.11 44.48 34.34
N GLU A 52 16.18 45.36 33.95
CA GLU A 52 15.18 45.05 32.93
C GLU A 52 15.82 44.76 31.57
N MET A 53 16.80 45.56 31.14
CA MET A 53 17.55 45.30 29.91
C MET A 53 18.29 43.97 29.93
N HIS A 54 18.84 43.54 31.07
CA HIS A 54 19.45 42.21 31.20
C HIS A 54 18.40 41.10 31.13
N ARG A 55 17.25 41.27 31.78
CA ARG A 55 16.12 40.32 31.72
C ARG A 55 15.60 40.16 30.29
N CYS A 56 15.38 41.27 29.56
CA CYS A 56 14.93 41.25 28.18
C CYS A 56 15.97 40.60 27.24
N LYS A 57 17.27 40.87 27.42
CA LYS A 57 18.33 40.18 26.68
C LYS A 57 18.35 38.68 26.94
N ALA A 58 18.16 38.25 28.18
CA ALA A 58 18.11 36.83 28.53
C ALA A 58 16.91 36.12 27.90
N LEU A 59 15.73 36.76 27.92
CA LEU A 59 14.51 36.24 27.27
C LEU A 59 14.66 36.15 25.74
N LEU A 60 15.25 37.17 25.10
CA LEU A 60 15.56 37.15 23.67
C LEU A 60 16.53 36.03 23.30
N ALA A 61 17.59 35.83 24.09
CA ALA A 61 18.52 34.72 23.89
C ALA A 61 17.83 33.36 24.04
N GLN A 62 16.92 33.22 25.02
CA GLN A 62 16.14 31.99 25.19
C GLN A 62 15.17 31.74 24.02
N SER A 63 14.50 32.78 23.50
CA SER A 63 13.64 32.68 22.30
C SER A 63 14.45 32.23 21.08
N ALA A 64 15.58 32.87 20.82
CA ALA A 64 16.45 32.54 19.69
C ALA A 64 17.02 31.11 19.75
N VAL A 65 17.20 30.54 20.95
CA VAL A 65 17.55 29.11 21.11
C VAL A 65 16.37 28.20 20.81
N ARG A 66 15.16 28.52 21.31
CA ARG A 66 13.93 27.74 21.02
C ARG A 66 13.61 27.72 19.53
N GLU A 67 13.64 28.88 18.88
CA GLU A 67 13.41 29.02 17.43
C GLU A 67 14.38 28.16 16.60
N ARG A 68 15.65 28.03 17.02
CA ARG A 68 16.63 27.14 16.38
C ARG A 68 16.30 25.67 16.56
N VAL A 69 15.91 25.25 17.77
CA VAL A 69 15.51 23.86 18.03
C VAL A 69 14.28 23.48 17.20
N GLU A 70 13.26 24.33 17.19
CA GLU A 70 12.08 24.13 16.34
C GLU A 70 12.43 24.08 14.84
N TRP A 71 13.40 24.88 14.39
CA TRP A 71 13.85 24.87 13.00
C TRP A 71 14.56 23.56 12.64
N ASP A 72 15.44 23.07 13.52
CA ASP A 72 16.12 21.78 13.34
C ASP A 72 15.14 20.60 13.33
N GLU A 73 14.09 20.65 14.16
CA GLU A 73 12.99 19.67 14.16
C GLU A 73 12.17 19.70 12.87
N LYS A 74 11.75 20.91 12.42
CA LYS A 74 11.06 21.10 11.13
C LYS A 74 11.92 20.60 9.96
N GLN A 75 13.24 20.84 10.00
CA GLN A 75 14.17 20.37 8.99
C GLN A 75 14.31 18.83 8.98
N LYS A 76 14.38 18.18 10.15
CA LYS A 76 14.36 16.71 10.27
C LYS A 76 13.06 16.12 9.71
N MET A 77 11.90 16.70 10.04
CA MET A 77 10.60 16.26 9.51
C MET A 77 10.53 16.35 7.99
N VAL A 78 11.03 17.44 7.39
CA VAL A 78 11.10 17.58 5.92
C VAL A 78 12.01 16.52 5.28
N GLN A 79 13.14 16.18 5.91
CA GLN A 79 14.03 15.12 5.43
C GLN A 79 13.37 13.73 5.50
N GLN A 80 12.68 13.41 6.60
CA GLN A 80 11.93 12.17 6.77
C GLN A 80 10.79 12.05 5.74
N MET A 81 10.00 13.11 5.56
CA MET A 81 8.95 13.18 4.54
C MET A 81 9.51 12.97 3.11
N HIS A 82 10.70 13.51 2.82
CA HIS A 82 11.35 13.25 1.54
C HIS A 82 11.75 11.77 1.38
N ALA A 83 12.29 11.15 2.43
CA ALA A 83 12.65 9.74 2.45
C ALA A 83 11.43 8.82 2.25
N PHE A 84 10.34 9.04 2.99
CA PHE A 84 9.09 8.29 2.82
C PHE A 84 8.52 8.46 1.41
N ARG A 85 8.56 9.66 0.84
CA ARG A 85 8.13 9.90 -0.56
C ARG A 85 8.98 9.11 -1.57
N LEU A 86 10.29 8.98 -1.36
CA LEU A 86 11.15 8.17 -2.22
C LEU A 86 10.87 6.66 -2.07
N GLN A 87 10.70 6.18 -0.82
CA GLN A 87 10.33 4.80 -0.54
C GLN A 87 8.97 4.43 -1.14
N GLY A 88 7.95 5.29 -0.98
CA GLY A 88 6.63 5.10 -1.57
C GLY A 88 6.65 5.05 -3.09
N LYS A 89 7.48 5.89 -3.75
CA LYS A 89 7.71 5.80 -5.20
C LYS A 89 8.35 4.46 -5.60
N ALA A 90 9.39 4.02 -4.89
CA ALA A 90 10.06 2.75 -5.18
C ALA A 90 9.16 1.52 -4.93
N LEU A 91 8.26 1.60 -3.94
CA LEU A 91 7.24 0.57 -3.71
C LEU A 91 6.21 0.56 -4.83
N ALA A 92 5.70 1.73 -5.23
CA ALA A 92 4.74 1.85 -6.33
C ALA A 92 5.30 1.32 -7.66
N THR A 93 6.57 1.60 -7.99
CA THR A 93 7.19 1.04 -9.20
C THR A 93 7.35 -0.48 -9.12
N LYS A 94 7.71 -1.04 -7.95
CA LYS A 94 7.75 -2.50 -7.76
C LYS A 94 6.37 -3.12 -7.93
N LEU A 95 5.34 -2.53 -7.33
CA LEU A 95 3.96 -3.02 -7.43
C LEU A 95 3.46 -3.00 -8.88
N MET A 96 3.72 -1.91 -9.63
CA MET A 96 3.43 -1.83 -11.06
C MET A 96 4.11 -2.95 -11.85
N THR A 97 5.42 -3.18 -11.64
CA THR A 97 6.10 -4.28 -12.32
C THR A 97 5.53 -5.66 -11.96
N GLN A 98 5.10 -5.88 -10.71
CA GLN A 98 4.45 -7.13 -10.31
C GLN A 98 3.09 -7.33 -10.99
N VAL A 99 2.29 -6.26 -11.09
CA VAL A 99 1.01 -6.28 -11.83
C VAL A 99 1.22 -6.57 -13.32
N GLU A 100 2.26 -6.01 -13.93
CA GLU A 100 2.63 -6.32 -15.33
C GLU A 100 3.01 -7.80 -15.53
N HIS A 101 3.76 -8.40 -14.58
CA HIS A 101 4.09 -9.84 -14.64
C HIS A 101 2.83 -10.70 -14.48
N VAL A 102 1.96 -10.40 -13.51
CA VAL A 102 0.69 -11.13 -13.31
C VAL A 102 -0.23 -11.01 -14.53
N ALA A 103 -0.29 -9.84 -15.17
CA ALA A 103 -1.06 -9.65 -16.41
C ALA A 103 -0.51 -10.48 -17.58
N LEU A 104 0.83 -10.58 -17.72
CA LEU A 104 1.46 -11.44 -18.72
C LEU A 104 1.21 -12.93 -18.47
N ASP A 105 1.26 -13.37 -17.22
CA ASP A 105 1.01 -14.77 -16.86
C ASP A 105 -0.48 -15.15 -16.98
N ALA A 106 -1.40 -14.23 -16.66
CA ALA A 106 -2.83 -14.40 -16.95
C ALA A 106 -3.10 -14.54 -18.44
N ALA A 107 -2.51 -13.67 -19.29
CA ALA A 107 -2.65 -13.76 -20.74
C ALA A 107 -2.07 -15.07 -21.33
N ARG A 108 -1.00 -15.61 -20.73
CA ARG A 108 -0.46 -16.94 -21.07
C ARG A 108 -1.41 -18.06 -20.65
N HIS A 109 -2.02 -17.96 -19.47
CA HIS A 109 -2.99 -18.94 -18.99
C HIS A 109 -4.20 -19.04 -19.92
N GLU A 110 -4.79 -17.89 -20.30
CA GLU A 110 -5.88 -17.87 -21.28
C GLU A 110 -5.48 -18.44 -22.65
N ALA A 111 -4.21 -18.31 -23.06
CA ALA A 111 -3.74 -18.90 -24.32
C ALA A 111 -3.70 -20.44 -24.22
N LEU A 112 -3.19 -20.97 -23.11
CA LEU A 112 -3.16 -22.42 -22.85
C LEU A 112 -4.57 -23.01 -22.69
N GLU A 113 -5.51 -22.29 -22.09
CA GLU A 113 -6.92 -22.71 -22.01
C GLU A 113 -7.56 -22.83 -23.41
N ARG A 114 -7.32 -21.87 -24.30
CA ARG A 114 -7.79 -21.94 -25.70
C ARG A 114 -7.16 -23.12 -26.46
N GLU A 115 -5.86 -23.37 -26.28
CA GLU A 115 -5.18 -24.53 -26.87
C GLU A 115 -5.74 -25.87 -26.34
N LEU A 116 -6.09 -25.93 -25.05
CA LEU A 116 -6.72 -27.09 -24.41
C LEU A 116 -8.14 -27.33 -24.95
N ASP A 117 -8.95 -26.29 -25.11
CA ASP A 117 -10.28 -26.38 -25.71
C ASP A 117 -10.22 -26.87 -27.17
N GLU A 118 -9.31 -26.31 -27.97
CA GLU A 118 -9.06 -26.80 -29.33
C GLU A 118 -8.63 -28.28 -29.34
N ALA A 119 -7.79 -28.72 -28.40
CA ALA A 119 -7.38 -30.11 -28.28
C ALA A 119 -8.55 -31.03 -27.90
N ASN A 120 -9.44 -30.57 -27.01
CA ASN A 120 -10.66 -31.28 -26.62
C ASN A 120 -11.64 -31.40 -27.80
N GLU A 121 -11.84 -30.35 -28.61
CA GLU A 121 -12.64 -30.42 -29.84
C GLU A 121 -12.05 -31.40 -30.86
N LYS A 122 -10.72 -31.37 -31.05
CA LYS A 122 -10.01 -32.32 -31.94
C LYS A 122 -10.20 -33.75 -31.45
N LEU A 123 -10.08 -34.03 -30.15
CA LEU A 123 -10.37 -35.34 -29.55
C LEU A 123 -11.83 -35.76 -29.73
N ALA A 124 -12.79 -34.85 -29.53
CA ALA A 124 -14.21 -35.13 -29.74
C ALA A 124 -14.54 -35.49 -31.20
N SER A 125 -13.94 -34.78 -32.16
CA SER A 125 -14.09 -35.06 -33.59
C SER A 125 -13.49 -36.41 -33.99
N MET A 126 -12.30 -36.77 -33.49
CA MET A 126 -11.72 -38.12 -33.64
C MET A 126 -12.61 -39.19 -33.02
N GLY A 127 -13.23 -38.92 -31.86
CA GLY A 127 -14.20 -39.80 -31.23
C GLY A 127 -15.47 -40.00 -32.07
N SER A 128 -15.89 -38.99 -32.85
CA SER A 128 -16.96 -39.15 -33.85
C SER A 128 -16.54 -40.01 -35.03
N LEU A 129 -15.41 -39.69 -35.67
CA LEU A 129 -14.80 -40.45 -36.77
C LEU A 129 -14.59 -41.93 -36.41
N THR A 130 -14.13 -42.21 -35.20
CA THR A 130 -13.95 -43.59 -34.70
C THR A 130 -15.29 -44.33 -34.59
N ARG A 131 -16.36 -43.66 -34.15
CA ARG A 131 -17.72 -44.23 -34.09
C ARG A 131 -18.31 -44.46 -35.48
N GLU A 132 -18.06 -43.57 -36.43
CA GLU A 132 -18.48 -43.72 -37.82
C GLU A 132 -17.74 -44.86 -38.53
N LEU A 133 -16.42 -44.95 -38.37
CA LEU A 133 -15.62 -46.07 -38.86
C LEU A 133 -16.15 -47.41 -38.30
N ALA A 134 -16.48 -47.46 -37.01
CA ALA A 134 -17.08 -48.63 -36.37
C ALA A 134 -18.52 -48.94 -36.85
N ARG A 135 -19.27 -47.95 -37.39
CA ARG A 135 -20.56 -48.16 -38.08
C ARG A 135 -20.32 -48.73 -39.48
N ALA A 136 -19.49 -48.08 -40.30
CA ALA A 136 -19.14 -48.54 -41.65
C ALA A 136 -18.57 -49.97 -41.64
N GLN A 137 -17.69 -50.31 -40.69
CA GLN A 137 -17.18 -51.67 -40.51
C GLN A 137 -18.25 -52.70 -40.10
N ARG A 138 -19.34 -52.29 -39.42
CA ARG A 138 -20.49 -53.19 -39.17
C ARG A 138 -21.30 -53.37 -40.45
N GLU A 139 -21.58 -52.28 -41.15
CA GLU A 139 -22.36 -52.26 -42.39
C GLU A 139 -21.68 -53.09 -43.50
N ILE A 140 -20.36 -52.97 -43.68
CA ILE A 140 -19.56 -53.84 -44.57
C ILE A 140 -19.67 -55.32 -44.18
N ARG A 141 -19.67 -55.65 -42.88
CA ARG A 141 -19.83 -57.05 -42.41
C ARG A 141 -21.24 -57.57 -42.69
N ASP A 142 -22.27 -56.75 -42.54
CA ASP A 142 -23.65 -57.14 -42.82
C ASP A 142 -23.94 -57.19 -44.32
N LEU A 143 -23.32 -56.35 -45.15
CA LEU A 143 -23.33 -56.49 -46.61
C LEU A 143 -22.65 -57.79 -47.05
N HIS A 144 -21.46 -58.11 -46.54
CA HIS A 144 -20.81 -59.40 -46.83
C HIS A 144 -21.67 -60.60 -46.38
N ARG A 145 -22.35 -60.53 -45.23
CA ARG A 145 -23.32 -61.56 -44.81
C ARG A 145 -24.49 -61.69 -45.78
N LYS A 146 -25.14 -60.57 -46.13
CA LYS A 146 -26.26 -60.54 -47.10
C LYS A 146 -25.83 -61.09 -48.47
N GLN A 147 -24.64 -60.72 -48.95
CA GLN A 147 -24.10 -61.18 -50.22
C GLN A 147 -23.70 -62.66 -50.19
N GLY A 148 -23.18 -63.15 -49.06
CA GLY A 148 -22.97 -64.58 -48.82
C GLY A 148 -24.28 -65.37 -48.87
N ILE A 149 -25.33 -64.88 -48.20
CA ILE A 149 -26.67 -65.48 -48.23
C ILE A 149 -27.27 -65.45 -49.65
N HIS A 150 -27.16 -64.33 -50.37
CA HIS A 150 -27.58 -64.21 -51.76
C HIS A 150 -26.89 -65.23 -52.67
N ASN A 151 -25.57 -65.41 -52.51
CA ASN A 151 -24.80 -66.39 -53.29
C ASN A 151 -25.17 -67.84 -52.94
N LEU A 152 -25.60 -68.12 -51.70
CA LEU A 152 -26.12 -69.43 -51.29
C LEU A 152 -27.53 -69.69 -51.86
N LEU A 153 -28.38 -68.67 -51.94
CA LEU A 153 -29.76 -68.79 -52.43
C LEU A 153 -29.87 -68.84 -53.96
N HIS A 154 -28.97 -68.19 -54.71
CA HIS A 154 -28.96 -68.18 -56.18
C HIS A 154 -27.99 -69.18 -56.83
N ALA A 155 -27.54 -70.20 -56.08
CA ALA A 155 -26.65 -71.25 -56.59
C ALA A 155 -27.39 -72.27 -57.49
N ALA A 156 -27.67 -71.90 -58.74
CA ALA A 156 -28.11 -72.82 -59.79
C ALA A 156 -26.90 -73.38 -60.59
N PRO A 157 -26.92 -74.66 -61.02
CA PRO A 157 -25.74 -75.32 -61.57
C PRO A 157 -25.56 -75.06 -63.08
N ALA A 158 -24.93 -73.95 -63.45
CA ALA A 158 -24.50 -73.73 -64.83
C ALA A 158 -23.07 -73.16 -64.91
N ARG A 159 -22.21 -73.86 -65.65
CA ARG A 159 -20.90 -73.36 -66.07
C ARG A 159 -21.08 -72.07 -66.86
N HIS A 160 -20.51 -70.96 -66.41
CA HIS A 160 -20.02 -69.91 -67.30
C HIS A 160 -18.73 -69.32 -66.73
N ARG A 161 -17.65 -69.38 -67.52
CA ARG A 161 -16.43 -68.61 -67.26
C ARG A 161 -16.75 -67.14 -67.50
N VAL A 162 -16.96 -66.37 -66.44
CA VAL A 162 -16.82 -64.91 -66.53
C VAL A 162 -15.39 -64.56 -66.15
N SER A 163 -14.70 -63.92 -67.09
CA SER A 163 -13.37 -63.36 -66.90
C SER A 163 -13.44 -62.18 -65.93
N ALA A 164 -13.41 -62.45 -64.63
CA ALA A 164 -12.96 -61.46 -63.67
C ALA A 164 -11.48 -61.19 -63.94
N ALA A 165 -11.14 -59.96 -64.30
CA ALA A 165 -9.76 -59.57 -64.54
C ALA A 165 -8.94 -59.84 -63.28
N ARG A 166 -8.05 -60.84 -63.35
CA ARG A 166 -6.90 -60.91 -62.44
C ARG A 166 -6.01 -59.72 -62.76
N VAL A 167 -6.29 -58.56 -62.16
CA VAL A 167 -5.25 -57.57 -61.90
C VAL A 167 -4.15 -58.34 -61.18
N ALA A 168 -3.00 -58.47 -61.83
CA ALA A 168 -1.97 -59.39 -61.37
C ALA A 168 -1.53 -58.98 -59.97
N SER A 169 -1.75 -59.85 -58.98
CA SER A 169 -1.23 -59.66 -57.62
C SER A 169 0.31 -59.53 -57.61
N ASP A 170 0.95 -59.98 -58.69
CA ASP A 170 2.39 -59.89 -58.93
C ASP A 170 2.82 -58.51 -59.48
N ALA A 171 1.92 -57.68 -60.02
CA ALA A 171 2.29 -56.39 -60.63
C ALA A 171 2.91 -55.43 -59.61
N LEU A 172 2.28 -55.29 -58.44
CA LEU A 172 2.80 -54.46 -57.34
C LEU A 172 4.01 -55.13 -56.66
N ALA A 173 4.03 -56.47 -56.60
CA ALA A 173 5.14 -57.24 -56.04
C ALA A 173 6.42 -57.15 -56.89
N ASN A 174 6.31 -56.77 -58.17
CA ASN A 174 7.42 -56.58 -59.11
C ASN A 174 7.81 -55.10 -59.34
N CYS A 175 7.14 -54.12 -58.70
CA CYS A 175 7.57 -52.72 -58.77
C CYS A 175 8.95 -52.50 -58.12
N PRO A 176 9.75 -51.48 -58.49
CA PRO A 176 11.03 -51.20 -57.84
C PRO A 176 10.91 -50.83 -56.35
N ASP A 177 11.88 -51.21 -55.52
CA ASP A 177 11.90 -50.99 -54.07
C ASP A 177 11.72 -49.52 -53.66
N LYS A 178 12.30 -48.59 -54.43
CA LYS A 178 12.16 -47.14 -54.21
C LYS A 178 10.69 -46.66 -54.32
N VAL A 179 9.89 -47.28 -55.19
CA VAL A 179 8.46 -46.95 -55.36
C VAL A 179 7.65 -47.53 -54.20
N VAL A 180 7.96 -48.76 -53.79
CA VAL A 180 7.30 -49.42 -52.66
C VAL A 180 7.56 -48.67 -51.34
N MET A 181 8.79 -48.23 -51.08
CA MET A 181 9.11 -47.37 -49.93
C MET A 181 8.38 -46.02 -49.98
N GLY A 182 8.21 -45.45 -51.18
CA GLY A 182 7.40 -44.24 -51.37
C GLY A 182 5.93 -44.41 -51.01
N VAL A 183 5.35 -45.61 -51.21
CA VAL A 183 4.00 -45.95 -50.76
C VAL A 183 3.96 -46.20 -49.25
N PHE A 184 4.94 -46.93 -48.71
CA PHE A 184 5.01 -47.23 -47.28
C PHE A 184 5.23 -46.01 -46.40
N ALA A 185 5.81 -44.92 -46.92
CA ALA A 185 5.93 -43.64 -46.21
C ALA A 185 4.56 -43.02 -45.83
N TYR A 186 3.47 -43.40 -46.51
CA TYR A 186 2.11 -42.94 -46.22
C TYR A 186 1.26 -43.99 -45.47
N LEU A 187 1.86 -45.09 -45.00
CA LEU A 187 1.18 -46.16 -44.28
C LEU A 187 1.68 -46.27 -42.84
N THR A 188 0.79 -46.65 -41.91
CA THR A 188 1.22 -46.95 -40.54
C THR A 188 2.00 -48.26 -40.49
N ALA A 189 2.84 -48.46 -39.47
CA ALA A 189 3.59 -49.70 -39.28
C ALA A 189 2.69 -50.96 -39.26
N HIS A 190 1.48 -50.84 -38.71
CA HIS A 190 0.50 -51.92 -38.69
C HIS A 190 -0.08 -52.23 -40.09
N ASP A 191 -0.17 -51.23 -40.97
CA ASP A 191 -0.63 -51.41 -42.36
C ASP A 191 0.45 -52.05 -43.24
N VAL A 192 1.71 -51.63 -43.10
CA VAL A 192 2.85 -52.27 -43.77
C VAL A 192 2.98 -53.74 -43.34
N LEU A 193 2.80 -54.04 -42.05
CA LEU A 193 2.74 -55.41 -41.55
C LEU A 193 1.55 -56.19 -42.13
N ARG A 194 0.36 -55.59 -42.25
CA ARG A 194 -0.79 -56.22 -42.95
C ARG A 194 -0.48 -56.53 -44.41
N VAL A 195 0.17 -55.64 -45.15
CA VAL A 195 0.63 -55.89 -46.53
C VAL A 195 1.60 -57.08 -46.56
N SER A 196 2.53 -57.16 -45.62
CA SER A 196 3.47 -58.30 -45.51
C SER A 196 2.78 -59.65 -45.29
N MET A 197 1.56 -59.67 -44.72
CA MET A 197 0.78 -60.88 -44.50
C MET A 197 -0.06 -61.32 -45.71
N THR A 198 -0.16 -60.49 -46.77
CA THR A 198 -0.97 -60.80 -47.96
C THR A 198 -0.41 -61.93 -48.82
N GLY A 199 0.89 -62.19 -48.74
CA GLY A 199 1.56 -63.26 -49.47
C GLY A 199 3.04 -63.40 -49.12
N GLN A 200 3.60 -64.59 -49.31
CA GLN A 200 4.99 -64.89 -48.92
C GLN A 200 6.02 -63.99 -49.62
N VAL A 201 5.75 -63.54 -50.86
CA VAL A 201 6.60 -62.60 -51.60
C VAL A 201 6.66 -61.25 -50.89
N TRP A 202 5.50 -60.69 -50.49
CA TRP A 202 5.43 -59.45 -49.71
C TRP A 202 6.05 -59.60 -48.33
N LYS A 203 5.87 -60.76 -47.67
CA LYS A 203 6.50 -61.05 -46.39
C LYS A 203 8.03 -60.93 -46.47
N THR A 204 8.65 -61.67 -47.39
CA THR A 204 10.11 -61.65 -47.57
C THR A 204 10.58 -60.26 -48.00
N ARG A 205 9.87 -59.61 -48.93
CA ARG A 205 10.28 -58.31 -49.47
C ARG A 205 10.19 -57.18 -48.45
N VAL A 206 9.13 -57.11 -47.64
CA VAL A 206 9.04 -56.18 -46.50
C VAL A 206 10.13 -56.49 -45.47
N SER A 207 10.43 -57.77 -45.20
CA SER A 207 11.53 -58.14 -44.31
C SER A 207 12.92 -57.70 -44.83
N VAL A 208 13.15 -57.69 -46.14
CA VAL A 208 14.39 -57.16 -46.74
C VAL A 208 14.42 -55.63 -46.69
N LEU A 209 13.33 -54.96 -47.09
CA LEU A 209 13.22 -53.49 -47.12
C LEU A 209 13.44 -52.82 -45.76
N PHE A 210 12.97 -53.46 -44.68
CA PHE A 210 13.11 -52.95 -43.31
C PHE A 210 14.18 -53.70 -42.49
N GLY A 211 15.08 -54.46 -43.13
CA GLY A 211 16.24 -55.08 -42.48
C GLY A 211 15.95 -56.22 -41.49
N VAL A 212 14.72 -56.74 -41.48
CA VAL A 212 14.28 -57.85 -40.61
C VAL A 212 14.80 -59.21 -41.10
N GLN A 213 15.21 -59.32 -42.38
CA GLN A 213 16.02 -60.42 -42.89
C GLN A 213 17.15 -59.90 -43.78
N ALA A 214 18.38 -60.38 -43.53
CA ALA A 214 19.57 -60.03 -44.30
C ALA A 214 19.57 -60.67 -45.70
N PRO A 215 20.18 -60.02 -46.72
CA PRO A 215 20.31 -60.59 -48.05
C PRO A 215 21.26 -61.80 -48.04
N MET A 216 20.81 -62.94 -48.55
CA MET A 216 21.63 -64.15 -48.63
C MET A 216 22.60 -64.10 -49.82
N ALA A 217 23.90 -64.02 -49.51
CA ALA A 217 24.97 -64.58 -50.34
C ALA A 217 25.25 -66.03 -49.87
N PRO A 218 25.95 -66.88 -50.66
CA PRO A 218 25.65 -68.32 -50.66
C PRO A 218 26.43 -69.18 -49.64
N LYS A 219 25.89 -70.40 -49.47
CA LYS A 219 26.58 -71.70 -49.32
C LYS A 219 26.56 -72.36 -47.91
N VAL A 220 26.45 -73.69 -47.97
CA VAL A 220 26.65 -74.70 -46.91
C VAL A 220 25.46 -74.97 -45.96
N THR A 221 25.23 -76.27 -45.71
CA THR A 221 24.16 -76.95 -44.97
C THR A 221 24.68 -77.51 -43.62
N PRO A 222 23.90 -78.32 -42.87
CA PRO A 222 22.73 -78.04 -42.00
C PRO A 222 23.22 -77.91 -40.52
N PRO A 223 22.61 -78.41 -39.40
CA PRO A 223 21.25 -78.90 -39.05
C PRO A 223 20.65 -78.15 -37.80
N PRO A 224 19.72 -78.73 -36.99
CA PRO A 224 18.33 -78.96 -37.36
C PRO A 224 17.26 -78.25 -36.47
N THR A 225 16.03 -78.29 -36.98
CA THR A 225 14.74 -77.76 -36.49
C THR A 225 14.27 -78.16 -35.08
N PRO A 226 13.24 -77.46 -34.56
CA PRO A 226 11.99 -78.13 -34.19
C PRO A 226 10.78 -77.70 -35.05
N ILE A 227 9.90 -78.64 -35.38
CA ILE A 227 8.81 -78.48 -36.36
C ILE A 227 7.47 -78.28 -35.63
N ARG A 228 6.85 -77.10 -35.73
CA ARG A 228 5.44 -76.89 -35.31
C ARG A 228 4.48 -77.37 -36.39
N ARG A 229 4.01 -78.62 -36.27
CA ARG A 229 3.03 -79.21 -37.20
C ARG A 229 1.64 -78.58 -37.01
N LYS A 230 1.03 -78.13 -38.11
CA LYS A 230 -0.44 -78.01 -38.22
C LYS A 230 -1.00 -79.40 -38.57
N PRO A 231 -2.15 -79.83 -38.04
CA PRO A 231 -2.77 -81.08 -38.44
C PRO A 231 -3.41 -80.95 -39.82
N SER A 232 -2.68 -81.34 -40.87
CA SER A 232 -3.24 -81.59 -42.19
C SER A 232 -4.01 -82.92 -42.16
N SER A 233 -5.34 -82.85 -42.08
CA SER A 233 -6.21 -84.02 -42.15
C SER A 233 -6.27 -84.57 -43.58
N VAL A 234 -5.32 -85.43 -43.93
CA VAL A 234 -5.41 -86.36 -45.06
C VAL A 234 -5.02 -87.75 -44.55
N PHE A 235 -6.03 -88.54 -44.17
CA PHE A 235 -5.81 -89.92 -43.71
C PHE A 235 -5.62 -90.84 -44.93
N ASP A 236 -4.36 -91.14 -45.25
CA ASP A 236 -4.03 -92.14 -46.27
C ASP A 236 -4.34 -93.56 -45.75
N LYS A 237 -5.27 -94.25 -46.43
CA LYS A 237 -5.71 -95.62 -46.11
C LYS A 237 -4.55 -96.65 -46.07
N THR A 238 -3.45 -96.36 -46.75
CA THR A 238 -2.23 -97.19 -46.78
C THR A 238 -1.40 -97.12 -45.49
N GLN A 239 -1.51 -96.07 -44.68
CA GLN A 239 -0.86 -96.04 -43.36
C GLN A 239 -1.67 -96.80 -42.31
N LEU A 240 -3.00 -96.82 -42.44
CA LEU A 240 -3.87 -97.62 -41.57
C LEU A 240 -3.62 -99.12 -41.74
N ALA A 241 -3.50 -99.60 -42.98
CA ALA A 241 -3.20 -101.01 -43.28
C ALA A 241 -1.83 -101.47 -42.73
N LYS A 242 -0.80 -100.61 -42.79
CA LYS A 242 0.52 -100.92 -42.19
C LYS A 242 0.50 -100.88 -40.67
N ALA A 243 -0.37 -100.08 -40.06
CA ALA A 243 -0.58 -100.10 -38.61
C ALA A 243 -1.26 -101.41 -38.17
N ASP A 244 -2.24 -101.91 -38.94
CA ASP A 244 -2.89 -103.21 -38.68
C ASP A 244 -1.92 -104.40 -38.81
N GLU A 245 -1.01 -104.39 -39.79
CA GLU A 245 0.03 -105.41 -39.98
C GLU A 245 1.05 -105.44 -38.80
N ILE A 246 1.39 -104.27 -38.26
CA ILE A 246 2.21 -104.15 -37.05
C ILE A 246 1.43 -104.60 -35.81
N LEU A 247 0.13 -104.28 -35.70
CA LEU A 247 -0.73 -104.75 -34.60
C LEU A 247 -0.91 -106.28 -34.59
N GLN A 248 -0.83 -106.96 -35.74
CA GLN A 248 -0.89 -108.42 -35.85
C GLN A 248 0.44 -109.14 -35.53
N SER A 249 1.57 -108.42 -35.53
CA SER A 249 2.91 -109.00 -35.27
C SER A 249 3.44 -108.74 -33.85
N LEU A 250 2.75 -107.92 -33.05
CA LEU A 250 3.07 -107.66 -31.65
C LEU A 250 2.49 -108.73 -30.72
N SER A 251 3.24 -109.14 -29.70
CA SER A 251 2.72 -110.05 -28.67
C SER A 251 1.64 -109.37 -27.81
N ASN A 252 0.74 -110.17 -27.22
CA ASN A 252 -0.27 -109.68 -26.27
C ASN A 252 0.32 -108.85 -25.11
N ARG A 253 1.61 -109.03 -24.79
CA ARG A 253 2.33 -108.28 -23.75
C ARG A 253 2.69 -106.87 -24.21
N GLU A 254 3.11 -106.73 -25.47
CA GLU A 254 3.47 -105.45 -26.09
C GLU A 254 2.21 -104.62 -26.42
N VAL A 255 1.15 -105.25 -26.92
CA VAL A 255 -0.15 -104.58 -27.14
C VAL A 255 -0.72 -104.04 -25.83
N LYS A 256 -0.57 -104.76 -24.72
CA LYS A 256 -0.92 -104.26 -23.39
C LYS A 256 -0.04 -103.08 -22.98
N PHE A 257 1.28 -103.18 -23.15
CA PHE A 257 2.20 -102.08 -22.85
C PHE A 257 1.90 -100.80 -23.64
N PHE A 258 1.60 -100.90 -24.94
CA PHE A 258 1.17 -99.75 -25.75
C PHE A 258 -0.16 -99.16 -25.29
N ARG A 259 -1.10 -99.98 -24.82
CA ARG A 259 -2.38 -99.52 -24.23
C ARG A 259 -2.15 -98.78 -22.91
N ASP A 260 -1.31 -99.32 -22.04
CA ASP A 260 -0.95 -98.70 -20.75
C ASP A 260 -0.16 -97.40 -20.97
N LEU A 261 0.73 -97.36 -21.97
CA LEU A 261 1.44 -96.15 -22.40
C LEU A 261 0.49 -95.10 -22.98
N MET A 262 -0.48 -95.48 -23.81
CA MET A 262 -1.53 -94.57 -24.30
C MET A 262 -2.40 -94.01 -23.18
N LEU A 263 -2.80 -94.84 -22.20
CA LEU A 263 -3.55 -94.38 -21.03
C LEU A 263 -2.74 -93.36 -20.23
N ARG A 264 -1.46 -93.65 -19.99
CA ARG A 264 -0.54 -92.72 -19.30
C ARG A 264 -0.29 -91.44 -20.09
N MET A 265 -0.19 -91.52 -21.42
CA MET A 265 -0.07 -90.35 -22.31
C MET A 265 -1.32 -89.48 -22.23
N LYS A 266 -2.53 -90.06 -22.36
CA LYS A 266 -3.80 -89.33 -22.21
C LYS A 266 -3.97 -88.71 -20.82
N GLN A 267 -3.51 -89.38 -19.77
CA GLN A 267 -3.58 -88.84 -18.41
C GLN A 267 -2.56 -87.73 -18.18
N LEU A 268 -1.38 -87.81 -18.80
CA LEU A 268 -0.41 -86.70 -18.84
C LEU A 268 -0.94 -85.51 -19.66
N GLU A 269 -1.55 -85.74 -20.82
CA GLU A 269 -2.22 -84.72 -21.63
C GLU A 269 -3.33 -84.02 -20.84
N ALA A 270 -4.19 -84.78 -20.15
CA ALA A 270 -5.21 -84.23 -19.26
C ALA A 270 -4.59 -83.37 -18.14
N SER A 271 -3.54 -83.87 -17.47
CA SER A 271 -2.84 -83.10 -16.42
C SER A 271 -2.16 -81.85 -16.96
N LEU A 272 -1.64 -81.88 -18.19
CA LEU A 272 -1.06 -80.71 -18.86
C LEU A 272 -2.14 -79.65 -19.10
N THR A 273 -3.28 -80.04 -19.68
CA THR A 273 -4.40 -79.10 -19.90
C THR A 273 -4.96 -78.54 -18.61
N GLN A 274 -4.98 -79.31 -17.52
CA GLN A 274 -5.38 -78.83 -16.20
C GLN A 274 -4.39 -77.77 -15.68
N VAL A 275 -3.08 -78.05 -15.73
CA VAL A 275 -2.03 -77.12 -15.29
C VAL A 275 -1.99 -75.87 -16.17
N GLU A 276 -2.30 -75.96 -17.47
CA GLU A 276 -2.46 -74.80 -18.35
C GLU A 276 -3.64 -73.91 -17.91
N VAL A 277 -4.80 -74.50 -17.57
CA VAL A 277 -5.96 -73.76 -17.04
C VAL A 277 -5.66 -73.15 -15.66
N GLU A 278 -5.02 -73.89 -14.74
CA GLU A 278 -4.63 -73.37 -13.41
C GLU A 278 -3.64 -72.21 -13.54
N LYS A 279 -2.70 -72.29 -14.49
CA LYS A 279 -1.78 -71.20 -14.81
C LYS A 279 -2.51 -69.96 -15.36
N GLU A 280 -3.52 -70.15 -16.22
CA GLU A 280 -4.33 -69.04 -16.74
C GLU A 280 -5.18 -68.39 -15.64
N ASP A 281 -5.78 -69.16 -14.73
CA ASP A 281 -6.51 -68.61 -13.57
C ASP A 281 -5.59 -67.84 -12.61
N ILE A 282 -4.43 -68.41 -12.25
CA ILE A 282 -3.43 -67.72 -11.42
C ILE A 282 -2.95 -66.43 -12.11
N GLY A 283 -2.74 -66.46 -13.43
CA GLY A 283 -2.40 -65.27 -14.22
C GLY A 283 -3.49 -64.20 -14.18
N ALA A 284 -4.76 -64.58 -14.33
CA ALA A 284 -5.89 -63.66 -14.23
C ALA A 284 -6.03 -63.06 -12.82
N ARG A 285 -5.85 -63.88 -11.78
CA ARG A 285 -5.89 -63.45 -10.38
C ARG A 285 -4.74 -62.51 -10.01
N LEU A 286 -3.53 -62.80 -10.48
CA LEU A 286 -2.36 -61.92 -10.31
C LEU A 286 -2.62 -60.57 -10.98
N HIS A 287 -3.07 -60.56 -12.23
CA HIS A 287 -3.36 -59.34 -12.97
C HIS A 287 -4.51 -58.51 -12.34
N GLY A 288 -5.49 -59.20 -11.72
CA GLY A 288 -6.52 -58.54 -10.91
C GLY A 288 -5.95 -57.88 -9.65
N ALA A 289 -5.04 -58.56 -8.95
CA ALA A 289 -4.37 -58.02 -7.76
C ALA A 289 -3.43 -56.84 -8.10
N GLU A 290 -2.71 -56.91 -9.22
CA GLU A 290 -1.90 -55.81 -9.74
C GLU A 290 -2.73 -54.55 -9.98
N LYS A 291 -3.89 -54.68 -10.66
CA LYS A 291 -4.81 -53.54 -10.87
C LYS A 291 -5.34 -52.93 -9.58
N VAL A 292 -5.63 -53.75 -8.57
CA VAL A 292 -6.08 -53.25 -7.26
C VAL A 292 -4.92 -52.55 -6.53
N ARG A 293 -3.69 -53.09 -6.59
CA ARG A 293 -2.49 -52.43 -6.05
C ARG A 293 -2.29 -51.07 -6.71
N ASP A 294 -2.33 -51.01 -8.04
CA ASP A 294 -2.05 -49.78 -8.79
C ASP A 294 -3.10 -48.70 -8.46
N PHE A 295 -4.39 -49.06 -8.46
CA PHE A 295 -5.47 -48.17 -8.00
C PHE A 295 -5.31 -47.69 -6.55
N LEU A 296 -4.79 -48.52 -5.64
CA LEU A 296 -4.52 -48.12 -4.27
C LEU A 296 -3.29 -47.22 -4.16
N MET A 297 -2.26 -47.41 -4.99
CA MET A 297 -1.10 -46.51 -5.05
C MET A 297 -1.47 -45.15 -5.63
N ASP A 298 -2.27 -45.10 -6.69
CA ASP A 298 -2.80 -43.85 -7.27
C ASP A 298 -3.59 -43.08 -6.19
N LYS A 299 -4.53 -43.75 -5.50
CA LYS A 299 -5.28 -43.13 -4.40
C LYS A 299 -4.42 -42.69 -3.22
N LEU A 300 -3.36 -43.43 -2.89
CA LEU A 300 -2.46 -43.06 -1.82
C LEU A 300 -1.67 -41.81 -2.19
N LYS A 301 -1.23 -41.71 -3.45
CA LYS A 301 -0.59 -40.52 -4.01
C LYS A 301 -1.53 -39.30 -4.04
N ASP A 302 -2.78 -39.48 -4.48
CA ASP A 302 -3.80 -38.41 -4.43
C ASP A 302 -4.00 -37.88 -2.99
N LEU A 303 -4.00 -38.76 -2.00
CA LEU A 303 -4.13 -38.40 -0.58
C LEU A 303 -2.85 -37.75 -0.01
N GLU A 304 -1.67 -38.17 -0.44
CA GLU A 304 -0.40 -37.51 -0.08
C GLU A 304 -0.31 -36.10 -0.67
N GLU A 305 -0.73 -35.91 -1.93
CA GLU A 305 -0.80 -34.60 -2.58
C GLU A 305 -1.84 -33.69 -1.90
N ALA A 306 -3.02 -34.22 -1.57
CA ALA A 306 -4.04 -33.48 -0.82
C ALA A 306 -3.62 -33.13 0.61
N LEU A 307 -2.84 -34.00 1.29
CA LEU A 307 -2.27 -33.70 2.60
C LEU A 307 -1.18 -32.63 2.50
N ALA A 308 -0.31 -32.71 1.50
CA ALA A 308 0.76 -31.75 1.28
C ALA A 308 0.21 -30.34 1.01
N THR A 309 -0.81 -30.21 0.15
CA THR A 309 -1.47 -28.91 -0.10
C THR A 309 -2.18 -28.39 1.14
N SER A 310 -2.89 -29.24 1.89
CA SER A 310 -3.52 -28.84 3.16
C SER A 310 -2.51 -28.37 4.21
N MET A 311 -1.34 -29.02 4.31
CA MET A 311 -0.24 -28.58 5.18
C MET A 311 0.36 -27.24 4.73
N GLU A 312 0.48 -27.00 3.43
CA GLU A 312 0.96 -25.71 2.90
C GLU A 312 -0.04 -24.58 3.13
N GLU A 313 -1.34 -24.83 2.92
CA GLU A 313 -2.43 -23.87 3.18
C GLU A 313 -2.50 -23.49 4.66
N THR A 314 -2.42 -24.47 5.57
CA THR A 314 -2.43 -24.20 7.02
C THR A 314 -1.18 -23.46 7.47
N ALA A 315 0.00 -23.75 6.89
CA ALA A 315 1.22 -22.98 7.14
C ALA A 315 1.11 -21.52 6.65
N LYS A 316 0.56 -21.30 5.45
CA LYS A 316 0.29 -19.96 4.90
C LYS A 316 -0.71 -19.18 5.76
N ALA A 317 -1.80 -19.81 6.18
CA ALA A 317 -2.80 -19.20 7.07
C ALA A 317 -2.21 -18.84 8.44
N GLY A 318 -1.34 -19.69 9.00
CA GLY A 318 -0.61 -19.40 10.23
C GLY A 318 0.35 -18.21 10.10
N ALA A 319 1.10 -18.14 8.99
CA ALA A 319 1.98 -17.01 8.70
C ALA A 319 1.19 -15.70 8.52
N GLN A 320 0.08 -15.74 7.78
CA GLN A 320 -0.81 -14.58 7.61
C GLN A 320 -1.38 -14.11 8.95
N SER A 321 -1.88 -15.02 9.80
CA SER A 321 -2.38 -14.70 11.14
C SER A 321 -1.32 -14.06 12.06
N SER A 322 -0.04 -14.45 11.92
CA SER A 322 1.06 -13.79 12.62
C SER A 322 1.28 -12.35 12.13
N LEU A 323 1.30 -12.15 10.81
CA LEU A 323 1.43 -10.81 10.20
C LEU A 323 0.25 -9.91 10.57
N ASP A 324 -0.98 -10.41 10.51
CA ASP A 324 -2.18 -9.67 10.89
C ASP A 324 -2.11 -9.24 12.37
N ARG A 325 -1.59 -10.10 13.25
CA ARG A 325 -1.37 -9.79 14.66
C ARG A 325 -0.30 -8.71 14.87
N GLU A 326 0.78 -8.73 14.10
CA GLU A 326 1.82 -7.69 14.12
C GLU A 326 1.29 -6.35 13.61
N VAL A 327 0.48 -6.37 12.54
CA VAL A 327 -0.19 -5.19 11.99
C VAL A 327 -1.18 -4.60 13.00
N LEU A 328 -2.00 -5.43 13.66
CA LEU A 328 -2.90 -4.97 14.72
C LEU A 328 -2.13 -4.34 15.88
N ALA A 329 -1.08 -4.99 16.39
CA ALA A 329 -0.26 -4.45 17.47
C ALA A 329 0.42 -3.12 17.08
N TYR A 330 0.86 -2.96 15.83
CA TYR A 330 1.39 -1.69 15.32
C TYR A 330 0.31 -0.60 15.25
N LEU A 331 -0.89 -0.93 14.78
CA LEU A 331 -2.02 -0.01 14.70
C LEU A 331 -2.47 0.43 16.11
N ASP A 332 -2.57 -0.49 17.07
CA ASP A 332 -2.92 -0.18 18.46
C ASP A 332 -1.92 0.80 19.09
N VAL A 333 -0.61 0.57 18.92
CA VAL A 333 0.43 1.50 19.38
C VAL A 333 0.33 2.86 18.68
N LYS A 334 0.13 2.88 17.36
CA LYS A 334 0.02 4.15 16.61
C LYS A 334 -1.25 4.92 16.95
N VAL A 335 -2.35 4.24 17.31
CA VAL A 335 -3.56 4.88 17.85
C VAL A 335 -3.27 5.48 19.22
N GLN A 336 -2.64 4.74 20.14
CA GLN A 336 -2.28 5.26 21.46
C GLN A 336 -1.37 6.50 21.36
N GLU A 337 -0.36 6.48 20.49
CA GLU A 337 0.50 7.65 20.24
C GLU A 337 -0.30 8.89 19.78
N LEU A 338 -1.30 8.70 18.91
CA LEU A 338 -2.15 9.79 18.41
C LEU A 338 -3.17 10.27 19.47
N GLU A 339 -3.66 9.39 20.33
CA GLU A 339 -4.51 9.74 21.47
C GLU A 339 -3.73 10.53 22.53
N ASP A 340 -2.48 10.16 22.80
CA ASP A 340 -1.57 10.87 23.69
C ASP A 340 -1.21 12.26 23.13
N GLU A 341 -0.86 12.36 21.83
CA GLU A 341 -0.64 13.64 21.13
C GLU A 341 -1.89 14.55 21.18
N LEU A 342 -3.08 13.98 20.94
CA LEU A 342 -4.35 14.71 21.03
C LEU A 342 -4.62 15.21 22.45
N SER A 343 -4.37 14.37 23.46
CA SER A 343 -4.53 14.72 24.89
C SER A 343 -3.66 15.92 25.27
N VAL A 344 -2.39 15.94 24.83
CA VAL A 344 -1.49 17.09 25.03
C VAL A 344 -2.00 18.36 24.36
N HIS A 345 -2.50 18.28 23.12
CA HIS A 345 -3.07 19.43 22.41
C HIS A 345 -4.38 19.95 23.02
N VAL A 346 -5.22 19.07 23.59
CA VAL A 346 -6.41 19.48 24.35
C VAL A 346 -5.99 20.24 25.60
N ALA A 347 -5.04 19.72 26.38
CA ALA A 347 -4.52 20.39 27.57
C ALA A 347 -3.94 21.79 27.26
N GLN A 348 -3.12 21.90 26.22
CA GLN A 348 -2.58 23.19 25.73
C GLN A 348 -3.70 24.17 25.34
N THR A 349 -4.75 23.67 24.67
CA THR A 349 -5.89 24.50 24.24
C THR A 349 -6.67 25.05 25.44
N ASP A 350 -6.86 24.24 26.48
CA ASP A 350 -7.53 24.67 27.71
C ASP A 350 -6.66 25.62 28.55
N GLU A 351 -5.33 25.44 28.58
CA GLU A 351 -4.39 26.41 29.16
C GLU A 351 -4.47 27.77 28.45
N TYR A 352 -4.36 27.80 27.10
CA TYR A 352 -4.49 29.05 26.34
C TYR A 352 -5.87 29.71 26.50
N ARG A 353 -6.95 28.92 26.62
CA ARG A 353 -8.29 29.44 26.93
C ARG A 353 -8.33 30.10 28.31
N ALA A 354 -7.77 29.45 29.33
CA ALA A 354 -7.70 30.00 30.69
C ALA A 354 -6.84 31.28 30.75
N GLU A 355 -5.72 31.33 30.03
CA GLU A 355 -4.89 32.54 29.91
C GLU A 355 -5.63 33.68 29.21
N LEU A 356 -6.32 33.39 28.09
CA LEU A 356 -7.11 34.37 27.35
C LEU A 356 -8.20 34.98 28.23
N GLU A 357 -8.97 34.14 28.95
CA GLU A 357 -9.97 34.60 29.90
C GLU A 357 -9.35 35.45 31.03
N ARG A 358 -8.18 35.05 31.57
CA ARG A 358 -7.45 35.81 32.59
C ARG A 358 -7.05 37.19 32.07
N VAL A 359 -6.55 37.28 30.84
CA VAL A 359 -6.17 38.55 30.19
C VAL A 359 -7.42 39.40 29.91
N GLN A 360 -8.52 38.82 29.45
CA GLN A 360 -9.78 39.53 29.24
C GLN A 360 -10.33 40.12 30.54
N ARG A 361 -10.35 39.36 31.64
CA ARG A 361 -10.74 39.85 32.98
C ARG A 361 -9.84 41.00 33.46
N GLN A 362 -8.52 40.90 33.24
CA GLN A 362 -7.58 41.96 33.58
C GLN A 362 -7.78 43.22 32.72
N HIS A 363 -8.05 43.06 31.42
CA HIS A 363 -8.34 44.18 30.53
C HIS A 363 -9.64 44.88 30.91
N SER A 364 -10.74 44.13 31.12
CA SER A 364 -12.03 44.72 31.50
C SER A 364 -11.95 45.47 32.83
N ALA A 365 -11.22 44.94 33.82
CA ALA A 365 -10.97 45.63 35.09
C ALA A 365 -10.19 46.95 34.90
N LYS A 366 -9.14 46.95 34.05
CA LYS A 366 -8.40 48.18 33.70
C LYS A 366 -9.27 49.20 32.96
N THR A 367 -10.08 48.75 32.00
CA THR A 367 -11.03 49.63 31.28
C THR A 367 -12.02 50.27 32.25
N GLN A 368 -12.59 49.50 33.18
CA GLN A 368 -13.50 50.04 34.19
C GLN A 368 -12.84 51.12 35.07
N VAL A 369 -11.61 50.90 35.55
CA VAL A 369 -10.87 51.90 36.32
C VAL A 369 -10.62 53.17 35.50
N LEU A 370 -10.25 53.04 34.22
CA LEU A 370 -10.05 54.19 33.33
C LEU A 370 -11.35 54.95 33.06
N ASP A 371 -12.48 54.26 32.88
CA ASP A 371 -13.80 54.87 32.72
C ASP A 371 -14.23 55.63 33.98
N ASP A 372 -13.99 55.06 35.17
CA ASP A 372 -14.31 55.70 36.45
C ASP A 372 -13.40 56.90 36.75
N MET A 373 -12.11 56.82 36.44
CA MET A 373 -11.19 57.97 36.46
C MET A 373 -11.62 59.06 35.48
N LEU A 374 -12.00 58.71 34.25
CA LEU A 374 -12.47 59.66 33.25
C LEU A 374 -13.77 60.35 33.69
N ARG A 375 -14.71 59.60 34.28
CA ARG A 375 -15.94 60.15 34.86
C ARG A 375 -15.63 61.16 35.97
N HIS A 376 -14.70 60.82 36.88
CA HIS A 376 -14.27 61.68 37.97
C HIS A 376 -13.63 62.98 37.47
N VAL A 377 -12.60 62.91 36.62
CA VAL A 377 -11.93 64.09 36.03
C VAL A 377 -12.92 64.96 35.24
N THR A 378 -13.89 64.35 34.56
CA THR A 378 -14.93 65.11 33.83
C THR A 378 -15.95 65.75 34.78
N ALA A 379 -16.16 65.22 35.99
CA ALA A 379 -16.96 65.87 37.03
C ALA A 379 -16.18 67.05 37.65
N GLU A 380 -14.94 66.82 38.11
CA GLU A 380 -14.07 67.87 38.67
C GLU A 380 -13.91 69.06 37.72
N LYS A 381 -13.69 68.78 36.42
CA LYS A 381 -13.64 69.84 35.40
C LYS A 381 -14.91 70.69 35.35
N ARG A 382 -16.10 70.09 35.48
CA ARG A 382 -17.38 70.82 35.47
C ARG A 382 -17.51 71.70 36.72
N ASP A 383 -17.10 71.19 37.88
CA ASP A 383 -17.16 71.92 39.14
C ASP A 383 -16.17 73.09 39.15
N LEU A 384 -14.95 72.89 38.65
CA LEU A 384 -13.96 73.96 38.43
C LEU A 384 -14.47 75.00 37.42
N ASP A 385 -15.10 74.58 36.31
CA ASP A 385 -15.73 75.50 35.36
C ASP A 385 -16.86 76.33 36.00
N LEU A 386 -17.64 75.74 36.92
CA LEU A 386 -18.69 76.44 37.68
C LEU A 386 -18.08 77.42 38.70
N GLN A 387 -17.02 77.02 39.41
CA GLN A 387 -16.30 77.85 40.37
C GLN A 387 -15.60 79.03 39.67
N ALA A 388 -14.94 78.82 38.54
CA ALA A 388 -14.35 79.88 37.73
C ALA A 388 -15.42 80.86 37.22
N LYS A 389 -16.59 80.37 36.79
CA LYS A 389 -17.74 81.21 36.41
C LYS A 389 -18.31 82.00 37.59
N SER A 390 -18.33 81.46 38.80
CA SER A 390 -18.82 82.18 39.99
C SER A 390 -17.82 83.23 40.47
N GLN A 391 -16.53 82.90 40.57
CA GLN A 391 -15.45 83.83 40.88
C GLN A 391 -15.39 84.98 39.87
N LYS A 392 -15.48 84.70 38.56
CA LYS A 392 -15.56 85.73 37.51
C LYS A 392 -16.73 86.69 37.72
N LYS A 393 -17.91 86.20 38.16
CA LYS A 393 -19.06 87.06 38.48
C LYS A 393 -18.79 87.96 39.69
N VAL A 394 -18.10 87.47 40.72
CA VAL A 394 -17.72 88.27 41.90
C VAL A 394 -16.72 89.36 41.51
N LEU A 395 -15.61 88.99 40.85
CA LEU A 395 -14.58 89.93 40.39
C LEU A 395 -15.16 91.01 39.44
N VAL A 396 -16.08 90.64 38.54
CA VAL A 396 -16.76 91.63 37.66
C VAL A 396 -17.63 92.62 38.46
N LYS A 397 -18.30 92.17 39.55
CA LYS A 397 -19.03 93.08 40.44
C LYS A 397 -18.07 94.01 41.18
N GLU A 398 -16.99 93.47 41.75
CA GLU A 398 -15.99 94.22 42.51
C GLU A 398 -15.29 95.27 41.64
N VAL A 399 -14.79 94.88 40.46
CA VAL A 399 -14.21 95.82 39.48
C VAL A 399 -15.21 96.91 39.08
N ARG A 400 -16.51 96.59 38.97
CA ARG A 400 -17.56 97.59 38.69
C ARG A 400 -17.77 98.54 39.88
N MET A 401 -17.75 98.05 41.12
CA MET A 401 -17.83 98.90 42.32
C MET A 401 -16.60 99.81 42.45
N LEU A 402 -15.39 99.25 42.36
CA LEU A 402 -14.14 100.01 42.44
C LEU A 402 -14.04 101.08 41.35
N ARG A 403 -14.52 100.80 40.12
CA ARG A 403 -14.61 101.82 39.06
C ARG A 403 -15.60 102.93 39.39
N ALA A 404 -16.76 102.60 39.99
CA ALA A 404 -17.75 103.60 40.40
C ALA A 404 -17.25 104.45 41.57
N GLU A 405 -16.57 103.85 42.55
CA GLU A 405 -15.96 104.54 43.68
C GLU A 405 -14.80 105.45 43.24
N ASN A 406 -13.91 104.97 42.36
CA ASN A 406 -12.85 105.79 41.80
C ASN A 406 -13.41 106.97 41.01
N ALA A 407 -14.49 106.77 40.23
CA ALA A 407 -15.19 107.88 39.56
C ALA A 407 -15.80 108.89 40.56
N ARG A 408 -16.37 108.43 41.68
CA ARG A 408 -16.85 109.30 42.78
C ARG A 408 -15.69 110.11 43.38
N LEU A 409 -14.61 109.44 43.80
CA LEU A 409 -13.43 110.09 44.39
C LEU A 409 -12.77 111.09 43.42
N GLN A 410 -12.78 110.82 42.12
CA GLN A 410 -12.34 111.78 41.10
C GLN A 410 -13.26 113.00 41.01
N ALA A 411 -14.58 112.82 41.13
CA ALA A 411 -15.53 113.93 41.14
C ALA A 411 -15.37 114.80 42.41
N GLU A 412 -15.22 114.16 43.58
CA GLU A 412 -14.92 114.84 44.85
C GLU A 412 -13.59 115.61 44.76
N SER A 413 -12.52 114.98 44.26
CA SER A 413 -11.21 115.62 44.07
C SER A 413 -11.27 116.83 43.12
N ARG A 414 -12.06 116.74 42.04
CA ARG A 414 -12.33 117.89 41.15
C ARG A 414 -13.11 119.00 41.88
N GLY A 415 -14.10 118.64 42.70
CA GLY A 415 -14.85 119.57 43.53
C GLY A 415 -13.97 120.32 44.53
N TYR A 416 -13.13 119.62 45.29
CA TYR A 416 -12.17 120.22 46.21
C TYR A 416 -11.14 121.12 45.49
N ARG A 417 -10.68 120.74 44.29
CA ARG A 417 -9.81 121.60 43.48
C ARG A 417 -10.53 122.88 43.03
N LEU A 418 -11.80 122.79 42.62
CA LEU A 418 -12.61 123.95 42.23
C LEU A 418 -12.84 124.90 43.41
N GLN A 419 -13.17 124.36 44.59
CA GLN A 419 -13.28 125.13 45.83
C GLN A 419 -11.95 125.81 46.19
N LEU A 420 -10.83 125.11 46.03
CA LEU A 420 -9.50 125.64 46.31
C LEU A 420 -9.05 126.71 45.30
N THR A 421 -9.48 126.63 44.03
CA THR A 421 -9.28 127.74 43.07
C THR A 421 -10.16 128.94 43.42
N GLN A 422 -11.44 128.73 43.76
CA GLN A 422 -12.35 129.81 44.20
C GLN A 422 -11.82 130.51 45.47
N LEU A 423 -11.35 129.76 46.46
CA LEU A 423 -10.73 130.32 47.67
C LEU A 423 -9.46 131.13 47.36
N LYS A 424 -8.63 130.67 46.42
CA LYS A 424 -7.46 131.43 45.96
C LYS A 424 -7.84 132.71 45.22
N GLU A 425 -8.87 132.66 44.37
CA GLU A 425 -9.42 133.84 43.69
C GLU A 425 -10.02 134.84 44.69
N SER A 426 -10.74 134.36 45.71
CA SER A 426 -11.26 135.22 46.79
C SER A 426 -10.14 135.84 47.64
N LEU A 427 -9.07 135.09 47.93
CA LEU A 427 -7.87 135.63 48.59
C LEU A 427 -7.18 136.71 47.74
N LEU A 428 -7.02 136.48 46.42
CA LEU A 428 -6.47 137.48 45.51
C LEU A 428 -7.37 138.73 45.36
N GLN A 429 -8.68 138.59 45.54
CA GLN A 429 -9.60 139.74 45.61
C GLN A 429 -9.45 140.50 46.93
N LEU A 430 -9.21 139.81 48.05
CA LEU A 430 -8.91 140.44 49.34
C LEU A 430 -7.57 141.20 49.31
N ASP A 431 -6.51 140.61 48.72
CA ASP A 431 -5.22 141.30 48.49
C ASP A 431 -5.39 142.57 47.61
N GLN A 432 -6.40 142.62 46.74
CA GLN A 432 -6.73 143.82 45.95
C GLN A 432 -7.49 144.89 46.74
N PHE A 433 -8.16 144.53 47.85
CA PHE A 433 -8.74 145.50 48.79
C PHE A 433 -7.72 146.03 49.81
N ASP A 434 -6.70 145.24 50.15
CA ASP A 434 -5.55 145.66 50.99
C ASP A 434 -4.45 146.41 50.20
N ALA A 435 -4.70 146.75 48.92
CA ALA A 435 -3.86 147.68 48.16
C ALA A 435 -4.23 149.14 48.52
N PRO A 436 -3.41 149.88 49.29
CA PRO A 436 -3.78 151.21 49.75
C PRO A 436 -3.80 152.23 48.61
N VAL A 437 -4.92 152.94 48.49
CA VAL A 437 -4.93 154.28 47.90
C VAL A 437 -4.12 155.19 48.83
N LEU A 438 -2.91 155.58 48.43
CA LEU A 438 -2.21 156.82 48.83
C LEU A 438 -0.81 156.94 48.18
N GLY A 439 -0.52 158.11 47.59
CA GLY A 439 0.85 158.63 47.41
C GLY A 439 1.58 158.24 46.13
#